data_AF-A0A3D4PV80-F1
#
_entry.id   AF-A0A3D4PV80-F1
#
_cell.length_a   1.000
_cell.length_b   1.000
_cell.length_c   1.000
_cell.angle_alpha   90.00
_cell.angle_beta   90.00
_cell.angle_gamma   90.00
#
_symmetry.space_group_name_H-M   'P 1'
#
loop_
_entity.id
_entity.type
_entity.pdbx_description
1 polymer ?
#
loop_
_entity_poly.entity_id
_entity_poly.type
_entity_poly.pdbx_seq_one_letter_code
_entity_poly.pdbx_strand_id
1 'polypeptide(L)'
;MNSRIHSVLSFVIVVCSAVLAVLGGIRLIAPGSLGWMDAVAPGLIGRVLPEAVDAALGLAVGLAGIVIGLLGYAASRAGRSTALSRAMTIVVAIALILLTPGGLIPFAGYSFALVVIVGVTVMTMLLVRRHPWWGVVAIAAVAAVTTWMIVGLNAAEVASRFGPAFMEQLPGVLYAGAYLVTAVALIVRMTMGAYTQRGALARWVLRHRTAITVAA
;
A
#
# COMPACT_ATOMS: atom_id res chain seq x y z
N MET A 1 5.00 -6.73 -21.44
CA MET A 1 4.57 -6.23 -20.13
C MET A 1 5.64 -5.28 -19.60
N ASN A 2 5.28 -4.15 -18.97
CA ASN A 2 6.22 -3.04 -18.73
C ASN A 2 7.19 -3.36 -17.57
N SER A 3 8.48 -3.62 -17.86
CA SER A 3 9.48 -3.96 -16.84
C SER A 3 9.65 -2.86 -15.78
N ARG A 4 9.29 -1.61 -16.11
CA ARG A 4 9.31 -0.48 -15.19
C ARG A 4 8.35 -0.69 -14.01
N ILE A 5 7.16 -1.23 -14.24
CA ILE A 5 6.16 -1.45 -13.17
C ILE A 5 6.66 -2.51 -12.17
N HIS A 6 7.25 -3.61 -12.66
CA HIS A 6 7.85 -4.63 -11.79
C HIS A 6 9.05 -4.13 -10.99
N SER A 7 9.87 -3.26 -11.61
CA SER A 7 11.02 -2.66 -10.96
C SER A 7 10.58 -1.70 -9.85
N VAL A 8 9.60 -0.84 -10.14
CA VAL A 8 9.02 0.10 -9.16
C VAL A 8 8.37 -0.66 -8.00
N LEU A 9 7.54 -1.68 -8.27
CA LEU A 9 6.92 -2.48 -7.21
C LEU A 9 7.96 -3.20 -6.34
N SER A 10 8.98 -3.82 -6.94
CA SER A 10 10.04 -4.47 -6.17
C SER A 10 10.82 -3.48 -5.32
N PHE A 11 11.10 -2.28 -5.85
CA PHE A 11 11.77 -1.22 -5.12
C PHE A 11 10.95 -0.73 -3.93
N VAL A 12 9.65 -0.45 -4.14
CA VAL A 12 8.73 -0.05 -3.07
C VAL A 12 8.66 -1.11 -1.97
N ILE A 13 8.53 -2.39 -2.34
CA ILE A 13 8.54 -3.51 -1.37
C ILE A 13 9.83 -3.50 -0.54
N VAL A 14 11.00 -3.41 -1.19
CA VAL A 14 12.29 -3.45 -0.50
C VAL A 14 12.46 -2.26 0.44
N VAL A 15 12.17 -1.04 -0.03
CA VAL A 15 12.34 0.18 0.78
C VAL A 15 11.41 0.15 2.00
N CYS A 16 10.12 -0.13 1.81
CA CYS A 16 9.19 -0.19 2.92
C CYS A 16 9.53 -1.33 3.89
N SER A 17 9.90 -2.52 3.38
CA SER A 17 10.31 -3.65 4.23
C SER A 17 11.60 -3.38 5.00
N ALA A 18 12.54 -2.63 4.42
CA ALA A 18 13.77 -2.21 5.10
C ALA A 18 13.47 -1.25 6.25
N VAL A 19 12.57 -0.28 6.05
CA VAL A 19 12.10 0.61 7.12
C VAL A 19 11.48 -0.20 8.26
N LEU A 20 10.63 -1.19 7.93
CA LEU A 20 10.03 -2.07 8.94
C LEU A 20 11.07 -2.91 9.69
N ALA A 21 12.06 -3.47 8.98
CA ALA A 21 13.12 -4.26 9.60
C ALA A 21 14.00 -3.42 10.54
N VAL A 22 14.36 -2.20 10.12
CA VAL A 22 15.13 -1.26 10.94
C VAL A 22 14.36 -0.87 12.19
N LEU A 23 13.07 -0.51 12.05
CA LEU A 23 12.25 -0.12 13.20
C LEU A 23 11.99 -1.30 14.15
N GLY A 24 11.76 -2.51 13.63
CA GLY A 24 11.68 -3.73 14.43
C GLY A 24 12.99 -4.04 15.17
N GLY A 25 14.13 -3.82 14.52
CA GLY A 25 15.45 -3.98 15.12
C GLY A 25 15.74 -2.96 16.22
N ILE A 26 15.39 -1.68 15.99
CA ILE A 26 15.51 -0.63 17.01
C ILE A 26 14.66 -0.98 18.23
N ARG A 27 13.42 -1.48 18.04
CA ARG A 27 12.55 -1.92 19.14
C ARG A 27 13.16 -3.08 19.96
N LEU A 28 13.87 -4.01 19.33
CA LEU A 28 14.53 -5.11 20.03
C LEU A 28 15.78 -4.66 20.80
N ILE A 29 16.57 -3.76 20.23
CA ILE A 29 17.86 -3.33 20.80
C ILE A 29 17.67 -2.27 21.88
N ALA A 30 16.72 -1.35 21.68
CA ALA A 30 16.46 -0.21 22.55
C ALA A 30 14.94 -0.05 22.77
N PRO A 31 14.32 -0.93 23.58
CA PRO A 31 12.91 -0.81 23.93
C PRO A 31 12.65 0.55 24.61
N GLY A 32 11.58 1.24 24.22
CA GLY A 32 11.22 2.57 24.72
C GLY A 32 11.96 3.76 24.07
N SER A 33 12.94 3.53 23.18
CA SER A 33 13.62 4.63 22.45
C SER A 33 12.72 5.36 21.45
N LEU A 34 11.62 4.72 21.03
CA LEU A 34 10.64 5.24 20.08
C LEU A 34 9.33 5.55 20.81
N GLY A 35 9.32 6.51 21.74
CA GLY A 35 8.15 6.82 22.58
C GLY A 35 6.86 7.18 21.83
N TRP A 36 6.96 7.60 20.56
CA TRP A 36 5.79 7.80 19.68
C TRP A 36 5.12 6.48 19.26
N MET A 37 5.85 5.36 19.25
CA MET A 37 5.30 4.06 18.90
C MET A 37 4.42 3.47 20.00
N ASP A 38 4.61 3.87 21.25
CA ASP A 38 3.78 3.44 22.38
C ASP A 38 2.37 4.05 22.30
N ALA A 39 2.25 5.19 21.62
CA ALA A 39 0.97 5.82 21.30
C ALA A 39 0.23 5.13 20.14
N VAL A 40 0.89 4.23 19.40
CA VAL A 40 0.27 3.51 18.28
C VAL A 40 -0.42 2.27 18.80
N ALA A 41 -1.72 2.15 18.54
CA ALA A 41 -2.49 0.99 18.95
C ALA A 41 -1.88 -0.33 18.40
N PRO A 42 -1.78 -1.38 19.23
CA PRO A 42 -1.16 -2.63 18.83
C PRO A 42 -1.94 -3.32 17.70
N GLY A 43 -1.20 -4.02 16.82
CA GLY A 43 -1.77 -4.88 15.79
C GLY A 43 -2.52 -6.09 16.38
N LEU A 44 -3.19 -6.88 15.54
CA LEU A 44 -3.97 -8.04 16.01
C LEU A 44 -3.10 -9.05 16.79
N ILE A 45 -1.86 -9.24 16.33
CA ILE A 45 -0.87 -10.14 16.94
C ILE A 45 -0.31 -9.52 18.23
N GLY A 46 0.04 -8.24 18.22
CA GLY A 46 0.56 -7.51 19.38
C GLY A 46 -0.45 -7.37 20.54
N ARG A 47 -1.74 -7.68 20.34
CA ARG A 47 -2.73 -7.76 21.44
C ARG A 47 -2.61 -9.02 22.29
N VAL A 48 -2.01 -10.08 21.76
CA VAL A 48 -1.96 -11.41 22.39
C VAL A 48 -0.53 -11.81 22.75
N LEU A 49 0.46 -11.28 22.02
CA LEU A 49 1.87 -11.61 22.20
C LEU A 49 2.62 -10.54 23.01
N PRO A 50 3.68 -10.94 23.74
CA PRO A 50 4.57 -9.99 24.40
C PRO A 50 5.23 -9.05 23.38
N GLU A 51 5.50 -7.81 23.79
CA GLU A 51 6.09 -6.75 22.95
C GLU A 51 7.39 -7.18 22.26
N ALA A 52 8.25 -7.93 22.96
CA ALA A 52 9.50 -8.45 22.41
C ALA A 52 9.27 -9.42 21.25
N VAL A 53 8.20 -10.23 21.31
CA VAL A 53 7.85 -11.19 20.25
C VAL A 53 7.23 -10.46 19.06
N ASP A 54 6.41 -9.43 19.30
CA ASP A 54 5.86 -8.58 18.25
C ASP A 54 6.97 -7.84 17.48
N ALA A 55 7.97 -7.30 18.20
CA ALA A 55 9.14 -6.66 17.60
C ALA A 55 9.99 -7.65 16.77
N ALA A 56 10.20 -8.87 17.28
CA ALA A 56 10.89 -9.93 16.56
C ALA A 56 10.14 -10.35 15.28
N LEU A 57 8.81 -10.46 15.34
CA LEU A 57 7.97 -10.73 14.18
C LEU A 57 8.02 -9.59 13.17
N GLY A 58 7.98 -8.33 13.62
CA GLY A 58 8.14 -7.16 12.75
C GLY A 58 9.48 -7.17 12.01
N LEU A 59 10.57 -7.47 12.70
CA LEU A 59 11.90 -7.62 12.09
C LEU A 59 11.94 -8.78 11.09
N ALA A 60 11.44 -9.96 11.48
CA ALA A 60 11.45 -11.15 10.64
C ALA A 60 10.64 -10.94 9.36
N VAL A 61 9.47 -10.32 9.46
CA VAL A 61 8.60 -9.99 8.33
C VAL A 61 9.20 -8.91 7.45
N GLY A 62 9.85 -7.88 8.02
CA GLY A 62 10.62 -6.89 7.28
C GLY A 62 11.75 -7.52 6.46
N LEU A 63 12.56 -8.39 7.08
CA LEU A 63 13.62 -9.12 6.37
C LEU A 63 13.07 -10.03 5.28
N ALA A 64 11.99 -10.76 5.56
CA ALA A 64 11.33 -11.61 4.57
C ALA A 64 10.80 -10.79 3.37
N GLY A 65 10.25 -9.60 3.63
CA GLY A 65 9.81 -8.67 2.59
C GLY A 65 10.95 -8.20 1.68
N ILE A 66 12.13 -7.88 2.24
CA ILE A 66 13.34 -7.54 1.47
C ILE A 66 13.74 -8.71 0.56
N VAL A 67 13.83 -9.91 1.12
CA VAL A 67 14.22 -11.12 0.38
C VAL A 67 13.24 -11.39 -0.77
N ILE A 68 11.93 -11.30 -0.52
CA ILE A 68 10.89 -11.50 -1.55
C ILE A 68 10.94 -10.39 -2.62
N GLY A 69 11.19 -9.15 -2.23
CA GLY A 69 11.37 -8.02 -3.14
C GLY A 69 12.53 -8.25 -4.10
N LEU A 70 13.70 -8.62 -3.57
CA LEU A 70 14.94 -8.88 -4.34
C LEU A 70 14.85 -10.14 -5.19
N LEU A 71 14.42 -11.27 -4.61
CA LEU A 71 14.22 -12.52 -5.35
C LEU A 71 13.20 -12.33 -6.45
N GLY A 72 12.15 -11.59 -6.15
CA GLY A 72 11.14 -11.25 -7.12
C GLY A 72 11.68 -10.38 -8.26
N TYR A 73 12.55 -9.41 -7.97
CA TYR A 73 13.19 -8.60 -9.01
C TYR A 73 14.07 -9.49 -9.92
N ALA A 74 14.90 -10.35 -9.32
CA ALA A 74 15.74 -11.31 -10.06
C ALA A 74 14.90 -12.29 -10.89
N ALA A 75 13.84 -12.85 -10.31
CA ALA A 75 12.89 -13.76 -10.96
C ALA A 75 12.18 -13.10 -12.16
N SER A 76 11.81 -11.83 -12.05
CA SER A 76 11.18 -11.08 -13.15
C SER A 76 12.12 -10.88 -14.33
N ARG A 77 13.43 -10.74 -14.07
CA ARG A 77 14.47 -10.62 -15.09
C ARG A 77 14.78 -11.97 -15.75
N ALA A 78 14.70 -13.06 -14.99
CA ALA A 78 14.94 -14.42 -15.46
C ALA A 78 13.69 -15.10 -16.08
N GLY A 79 12.51 -14.47 -16.01
CA GLY A 79 11.26 -15.02 -16.53
C GLY A 79 10.75 -16.28 -15.79
N ARG A 80 11.26 -16.56 -14.59
CA ARG A 80 10.94 -17.76 -13.81
C ARG A 80 10.31 -17.38 -12.47
N SER A 81 9.02 -17.65 -12.31
CA SER A 81 8.31 -17.54 -11.02
C SER A 81 7.94 -18.93 -10.54
N THR A 82 8.42 -19.32 -9.35
CA THR A 82 8.13 -20.62 -8.74
C THR A 82 6.88 -20.55 -7.87
N ALA A 83 6.13 -21.66 -7.77
CA ALA A 83 4.95 -21.74 -6.90
C ALA A 83 5.30 -21.43 -5.43
N LEU A 84 6.49 -21.86 -4.98
CA LEU A 84 7.02 -21.57 -3.65
C LEU A 84 7.19 -20.07 -3.38
N SER A 85 7.71 -19.31 -4.37
CA SER A 85 7.85 -17.85 -4.23
C SER A 85 6.50 -17.15 -4.07
N ARG A 86 5.45 -17.65 -4.74
CA ARG A 86 4.08 -17.13 -4.61
C ARG A 86 3.50 -17.43 -3.23
N ALA A 87 3.63 -18.68 -2.76
CA ALA A 87 3.16 -19.07 -1.44
C ALA A 87 3.80 -18.22 -0.34
N MET A 88 5.13 -18.03 -0.38
CA MET A 88 5.84 -17.19 0.59
C MET A 88 5.41 -15.73 0.52
N THR A 89 5.14 -15.20 -0.69
CA THR A 89 4.62 -13.84 -0.86
C THR A 89 3.26 -13.65 -0.17
N ILE A 90 2.37 -14.64 -0.29
CA ILE A 90 1.05 -14.61 0.37
C ILE A 90 1.22 -14.64 1.88
N VAL A 91 2.04 -15.56 2.39
CA VAL A 91 2.27 -15.69 3.83
C VAL A 91 2.83 -14.40 4.42
N VAL A 92 3.81 -13.77 3.77
CA VAL A 92 4.37 -12.49 4.21
C VAL A 92 3.36 -11.35 4.10
N ALA A 93 2.53 -11.31 3.05
CA ALA A 93 1.47 -10.31 2.94
C ALA A 93 0.43 -10.46 4.07
N ILE A 94 0.03 -11.69 4.40
CA ILE A 94 -0.88 -11.97 5.52
C ILE A 94 -0.23 -11.56 6.85
N ALA A 95 1.03 -11.93 7.07
CA ALA A 95 1.75 -11.55 8.28
C ALA A 95 1.84 -10.02 8.44
N LEU A 96 2.15 -9.28 7.37
CA LEU A 96 2.16 -7.81 7.35
C LEU A 96 0.78 -7.23 7.71
N ILE A 97 -0.29 -7.80 7.17
CA ILE A 97 -1.67 -7.37 7.48
C ILE A 97 -1.99 -7.59 8.96
N LEU A 98 -1.62 -8.74 9.52
CA LEU A 98 -1.89 -9.07 10.92
C LEU A 98 -1.05 -8.22 11.91
N LEU A 99 0.16 -7.85 11.50
CA LEU A 99 1.07 -6.98 12.25
C LEU A 99 0.76 -5.48 12.06
N THR A 100 -0.17 -5.11 11.18
CA THR A 100 -0.46 -3.70 10.90
C THR A 100 -0.98 -3.01 12.18
N PRO A 101 -0.30 -1.96 12.68
CA PRO A 101 -0.70 -1.25 13.88
C PRO A 101 -2.06 -0.55 13.70
N GLY A 102 -2.87 -0.51 14.77
CA GLY A 102 -4.20 0.14 14.77
C GLY A 102 -5.32 -0.65 14.07
N GLY A 103 -4.99 -1.78 13.44
CA GLY A 103 -5.96 -2.61 12.71
C GLY A 103 -6.38 -2.03 11.36
N LEU A 104 -7.03 -2.86 10.55
CA LEU A 104 -7.38 -2.53 9.17
C LEU A 104 -8.45 -1.42 9.04
N ILE A 105 -9.32 -1.24 10.04
CA ILE A 105 -10.52 -0.40 9.94
C ILE A 105 -10.20 1.11 9.90
N PRO A 106 -9.48 1.70 10.88
CA PRO A 106 -9.14 3.13 10.80
C PRO A 106 -8.25 3.42 9.58
N PHE A 107 -7.36 2.49 9.23
CA PHE A 107 -6.49 2.64 8.07
C PHE A 107 -7.24 2.56 6.73
N ALA A 108 -8.31 1.76 6.63
CA ALA A 108 -9.19 1.75 5.47
C ALA A 108 -9.86 3.13 5.28
N GLY A 109 -10.26 3.79 6.36
CA GLY A 109 -10.78 5.16 6.32
C GLY A 109 -9.75 6.17 5.79
N TYR A 110 -8.52 6.15 6.33
CA TYR A 110 -7.45 7.08 5.90
C TYR A 110 -6.95 6.81 4.47
N SER A 111 -6.80 5.54 4.09
CA SER A 111 -6.40 5.17 2.73
C SER A 111 -7.49 5.48 1.71
N PHE A 112 -8.77 5.29 2.05
CA PHE A 112 -9.88 5.74 1.21
C PHE A 112 -9.86 7.25 1.02
N ALA A 113 -9.72 8.01 2.11
CA ALA A 113 -9.63 9.48 2.04
C ALA A 113 -8.45 9.94 1.17
N LEU A 114 -7.27 9.35 1.33
CA LEU A 114 -6.09 9.66 0.52
C LEU A 114 -6.31 9.32 -0.96
N VAL A 115 -6.90 8.16 -1.28
CA VAL A 115 -7.22 7.78 -2.66
C VAL A 115 -8.21 8.74 -3.28
N VAL A 116 -9.24 9.17 -2.55
CA VAL A 116 -10.20 10.17 -3.02
C VAL A 116 -9.51 11.51 -3.26
N ILE A 117 -8.72 12.01 -2.31
CA ILE A 117 -8.00 13.29 -2.43
C ILE A 117 -7.04 13.25 -3.62
N VAL A 118 -6.20 12.24 -3.72
CA VAL A 118 -5.25 12.08 -4.84
C VAL A 118 -6.00 11.89 -6.15
N GLY A 119 -7.07 11.10 -6.15
CA GLY A 119 -7.91 10.87 -7.33
C GLY A 119 -8.54 12.16 -7.85
N VAL A 120 -9.14 12.96 -6.96
CA VAL A 120 -9.67 14.29 -7.30
C VAL A 120 -8.55 15.19 -7.82
N THR A 121 -7.40 15.23 -7.16
CA THR A 121 -6.27 16.10 -7.55
C THR A 121 -5.74 15.73 -8.94
N VAL A 122 -5.49 14.44 -9.18
CA VAL A 122 -5.01 13.93 -10.47
C VAL A 122 -6.07 14.13 -11.55
N MET A 123 -7.34 13.86 -11.27
CA MET A 123 -8.43 14.05 -12.23
C MET A 123 -8.56 15.52 -12.62
N THR A 124 -8.48 16.45 -11.66
CA THR A 124 -8.47 17.89 -11.92
C THR A 124 -7.24 18.29 -12.75
N MET A 125 -6.04 17.82 -12.41
CA MET A 125 -4.84 18.10 -13.22
C MET A 125 -4.96 17.58 -14.67
N LEU A 126 -5.48 16.37 -14.85
CA LEU A 126 -5.69 15.79 -16.17
C LEU A 126 -6.78 16.55 -16.95
N LEU A 127 -7.83 16.99 -16.27
CA LEU A 127 -8.91 17.78 -16.87
C LEU A 127 -8.39 19.14 -17.32
N VAL A 128 -7.59 19.83 -16.49
CA VAL A 128 -6.94 21.10 -16.84
C VAL A 128 -6.03 20.93 -18.06
N ARG A 129 -5.27 19.83 -18.12
CA ARG A 129 -4.37 19.56 -19.24
C ARG A 129 -5.10 19.24 -20.55
N ARG A 130 -6.24 18.54 -20.50
CA ARG A 130 -7.00 18.13 -21.70
C ARG A 130 -8.04 19.17 -22.14
N HIS A 131 -8.69 19.84 -21.20
CA HIS A 131 -9.77 20.80 -21.43
C HIS A 131 -9.62 21.98 -20.46
N PRO A 132 -8.84 23.02 -20.81
CA PRO A 132 -8.47 24.07 -19.87
C PRO A 132 -9.68 24.79 -19.27
N TRP A 133 -10.71 25.06 -20.07
CA TRP A 133 -11.95 25.71 -19.61
C TRP A 133 -12.71 24.88 -18.57
N TRP A 134 -12.89 23.58 -18.81
CA TRP A 134 -13.51 22.67 -17.84
C TRP A 134 -12.64 22.44 -16.60
N GLY A 135 -11.31 22.46 -16.78
CA GLY A 135 -10.35 22.42 -15.67
C GLY A 135 -10.49 23.62 -14.74
N VAL A 136 -10.64 24.84 -15.28
CA VAL A 136 -10.87 26.06 -14.49
C VAL A 136 -12.18 25.94 -13.69
N VAL A 137 -13.25 25.44 -14.32
CA VAL A 137 -14.54 25.21 -13.61
C VAL A 137 -14.38 24.18 -12.49
N ALA A 138 -13.66 23.08 -12.73
CA ALA A 138 -13.41 22.07 -11.70
C ALA A 138 -12.56 22.59 -10.55
N ILE A 139 -11.50 23.37 -10.83
CA ILE A 139 -10.70 24.04 -9.79
C ILE A 139 -11.58 25.01 -8.99
N ALA A 140 -12.39 25.82 -9.67
CA ALA A 140 -13.30 26.76 -9.02
C ALA A 140 -14.32 26.04 -8.13
N ALA A 141 -14.87 24.90 -8.58
CA ALA A 141 -15.78 24.08 -7.80
C ALA A 141 -15.09 23.50 -6.55
N VAL A 142 -13.87 22.94 -6.70
CA VAL A 142 -13.08 22.43 -5.58
C VAL A 142 -12.77 23.56 -4.59
N ALA A 143 -12.34 24.72 -5.07
CA ALA A 143 -12.04 25.89 -4.26
C ALA A 143 -13.30 26.43 -3.53
N ALA A 144 -14.45 26.46 -4.21
CA ALA A 144 -15.71 26.88 -3.60
C ALA A 144 -16.16 25.91 -2.50
N VAL A 145 -16.07 24.61 -2.74
CA VAL A 145 -16.40 23.58 -1.74
C VAL A 145 -15.45 23.65 -0.55
N THR A 146 -14.13 23.77 -0.77
CA THR A 146 -13.17 23.90 0.34
C THR A 146 -13.37 25.20 1.11
N THR A 147 -13.61 26.32 0.44
CA THR A 147 -13.91 27.61 1.09
C THR A 147 -15.19 27.52 1.90
N TRP A 148 -16.24 26.90 1.36
CA TRP A 148 -17.50 26.68 2.07
C TRP A 148 -17.32 25.77 3.28
N MET A 149 -16.49 24.71 3.19
CA MET A 149 -16.14 23.89 4.36
C MET A 149 -15.36 24.69 5.40
N ILE A 150 -14.40 25.52 4.99
CA ILE A 150 -13.58 26.32 5.92
C ILE A 150 -14.43 27.34 6.67
N VAL A 151 -15.28 28.07 5.96
CA VAL A 151 -16.11 29.15 6.52
C VAL A 151 -17.37 28.62 7.20
N GLY A 152 -18.03 27.63 6.60
CA GLY A 152 -19.30 27.09 7.09
C GLY A 152 -19.18 26.08 8.21
N LEU A 153 -18.05 25.35 8.31
CA LEU A 153 -17.82 24.35 9.36
C LEU A 153 -16.79 24.79 10.40
N ASN A 154 -16.37 26.07 10.39
CA ASN A 154 -15.23 26.56 11.19
C ASN A 154 -13.98 25.67 11.06
N ALA A 155 -13.75 25.10 9.87
CA ALA A 155 -12.67 24.13 9.69
C ALA A 155 -11.28 24.77 9.87
N ALA A 156 -11.17 26.10 9.91
CA ALA A 156 -9.95 26.81 10.27
C ALA A 156 -9.53 26.58 11.74
N GLU A 157 -10.49 26.57 12.68
CA GLU A 157 -10.22 26.23 14.09
C GLU A 157 -9.95 24.74 14.27
N VAL A 158 -10.60 23.91 13.46
CA VAL A 158 -10.31 22.48 13.39
C VAL A 158 -8.90 22.26 12.87
N ALA A 159 -8.50 22.92 11.78
CA ALA A 159 -7.17 22.79 11.18
C ALA A 159 -6.04 23.27 12.10
N SER A 160 -6.24 24.35 12.86
CA SER A 160 -5.23 24.86 13.80
C SER A 160 -5.03 23.94 15.00
N ARG A 161 -6.07 23.21 15.44
CA ARG A 161 -5.97 22.18 16.48
C ARG A 161 -5.50 20.82 15.94
N PHE A 162 -5.88 20.48 14.72
CA PHE A 162 -5.49 19.22 14.07
C PHE A 162 -4.06 19.24 13.55
N GLY A 163 -3.53 20.38 13.10
CA GLY A 163 -2.17 20.47 12.54
C GLY A 163 -1.08 19.92 13.48
N PRO A 164 -0.98 20.43 14.73
CA PRO A 164 -0.01 19.92 15.70
C PRO A 164 -0.24 18.45 16.07
N ALA A 165 -1.50 18.07 16.35
CA ALA A 165 -1.87 16.70 16.70
C ALA A 165 -1.58 15.70 15.56
N PHE A 166 -1.77 16.12 14.31
CA PHE A 166 -1.47 15.31 13.13
C PHE A 166 0.04 15.15 12.94
N MET A 167 0.83 16.20 13.18
CA MET A 167 2.30 16.11 13.10
C MET A 167 2.88 15.16 14.16
N GLU A 168 2.30 15.12 15.35
CA GLU A 168 2.67 14.15 16.39
C GLU A 168 2.30 12.71 16.03
N GLN A 169 1.17 12.52 15.33
CA GLN A 169 0.70 11.18 14.90
C GLN A 169 1.31 10.73 13.56
N LEU A 170 1.91 11.63 12.80
CA LEU A 170 2.46 11.39 11.46
C LEU A 170 3.45 10.21 11.42
N PRO A 171 4.41 10.05 12.37
CA PRO A 171 5.31 8.91 12.38
C PRO A 171 4.57 7.57 12.50
N GLY A 172 3.53 7.51 13.34
CA GLY A 172 2.67 6.33 13.50
C GLY A 172 1.87 6.00 12.25
N VAL A 173 1.30 7.02 11.60
CA VAL A 173 0.58 6.89 10.33
C VAL A 173 1.50 6.40 9.21
N LEU A 174 2.72 6.96 9.12
CA LEU A 174 3.72 6.53 8.13
C LEU A 174 4.19 5.09 8.37
N TYR A 175 4.39 4.71 9.63
CA TYR A 175 4.77 3.35 10.01
C TYR A 175 3.71 2.32 9.62
N ALA A 176 2.46 2.55 9.99
CA ALA A 176 1.35 1.68 9.56
C ALA A 176 1.14 1.73 8.03
N GLY A 177 1.41 2.88 7.41
CA GLY A 177 1.41 3.04 5.95
C GLY A 177 2.45 2.15 5.28
N ALA A 178 3.65 2.00 5.85
CA ALA A 178 4.69 1.12 5.32
C ALA A 178 4.25 -0.35 5.30
N TYR A 179 3.58 -0.85 6.35
CA TYR A 179 2.99 -2.21 6.36
C TYR A 179 1.99 -2.39 5.22
N LEU A 180 1.05 -1.45 5.09
CA LEU A 180 -0.02 -1.54 4.11
C LEU A 180 0.49 -1.43 2.67
N VAL A 181 1.36 -0.44 2.40
CA VAL A 181 1.96 -0.25 1.07
C VAL A 181 2.75 -1.49 0.66
N THR A 182 3.50 -2.09 1.59
CA THR A 182 4.23 -3.33 1.33
C THR A 182 3.27 -4.48 1.03
N ALA A 183 2.23 -4.68 1.84
CA ALA A 183 1.24 -5.74 1.64
C ALA A 183 0.50 -5.58 0.30
N VAL A 184 0.03 -4.37 -0.02
CA VAL A 184 -0.63 -4.06 -1.30
C VAL A 184 0.33 -4.28 -2.46
N ALA A 185 1.58 -3.82 -2.38
CA ALA A 185 2.56 -4.01 -3.43
C ALA A 185 2.85 -5.50 -3.67
N LEU A 186 2.91 -6.33 -2.62
CA LEU A 186 3.05 -7.79 -2.73
C LEU A 186 1.82 -8.44 -3.39
N ILE A 187 0.60 -8.02 -3.02
CA ILE A 187 -0.66 -8.52 -3.61
C ILE A 187 -0.78 -8.12 -5.09
N VAL A 188 -0.52 -6.86 -5.42
CA VAL A 188 -0.55 -6.35 -6.79
C VAL A 188 0.49 -7.08 -7.64
N ARG A 189 1.70 -7.26 -7.12
CA ARG A 189 2.74 -8.05 -7.78
C ARG A 189 2.29 -9.48 -8.05
N MET A 190 1.62 -10.13 -7.11
CA MET A 190 1.13 -11.49 -7.25
C MET A 190 0.03 -11.59 -8.31
N THR A 191 -0.95 -10.69 -8.27
CA THR A 191 -2.07 -10.66 -9.23
C THR A 191 -1.60 -10.36 -10.64
N MET A 192 -0.59 -9.48 -10.82
CA MET A 192 0.03 -9.23 -12.12
C MET A 192 0.68 -10.49 -12.73
N GLY A 193 1.27 -11.36 -11.92
CA GLY A 193 1.83 -12.63 -12.36
C GLY A 193 0.79 -13.69 -12.76
N ALA A 194 -0.47 -13.53 -12.33
CA ALA A 194 -1.58 -14.42 -12.69
C ALA A 194 -2.11 -14.14 -14.11
N TYR A 195 -2.11 -12.87 -14.56
CA TYR A 195 -2.56 -12.50 -15.91
C TYR A 195 -1.66 -13.06 -17.02
N THR A 196 -0.38 -13.30 -16.75
CA THR A 196 0.54 -13.99 -17.68
C THR A 196 0.28 -15.49 -17.80
N GLN A 197 -0.52 -16.09 -16.91
CA GLN A 197 -1.02 -17.46 -17.03
C GLN A 197 -2.48 -17.48 -17.53
N ARG A 198 -2.76 -16.83 -18.68
CA ARG A 198 -3.88 -17.29 -19.51
C ARG A 198 -3.55 -18.72 -19.91
N GLY A 199 -4.09 -19.66 -19.14
CA GLY A 199 -3.76 -21.08 -19.19
C GLY A 199 -3.94 -21.65 -20.60
N ALA A 200 -3.38 -22.84 -20.83
CA ALA A 200 -3.58 -23.57 -22.08
C ALA A 200 -5.07 -23.60 -22.49
N LEU A 201 -5.97 -23.64 -21.51
CA LEU A 201 -7.42 -23.58 -21.67
C LEU A 201 -7.93 -22.24 -22.23
N ALA A 202 -7.44 -21.09 -21.76
CA ALA A 202 -7.81 -19.78 -22.33
C ALA A 202 -7.26 -19.60 -23.76
N ARG A 203 -6.05 -20.12 -24.04
CA ARG A 203 -5.50 -20.18 -25.40
C ARG A 203 -6.26 -21.15 -26.31
N TRP A 204 -6.74 -22.26 -25.76
CA TRP A 204 -7.55 -23.25 -26.45
C TRP A 204 -8.93 -22.69 -26.79
N VAL A 205 -9.62 -22.06 -25.83
CA VAL A 205 -10.92 -21.40 -26.05
C VAL A 205 -10.79 -20.28 -27.08
N LEU A 206 -9.72 -19.47 -27.04
CA LEU A 206 -9.49 -18.43 -28.04
C LEU A 206 -9.18 -18.99 -29.44
N ARG A 207 -8.47 -20.13 -29.54
CA ARG A 207 -8.25 -20.83 -30.82
C ARG A 207 -9.53 -21.40 -31.42
N HIS A 208 -10.46 -21.84 -30.58
CA HIS A 208 -11.72 -22.42 -31.02
C HIS A 208 -12.84 -21.38 -31.14
N ARG A 209 -12.62 -20.14 -30.71
CA ARG A 209 -13.63 -19.07 -30.78
C ARG A 209 -14.09 -18.80 -32.21
N THR A 210 -13.19 -18.84 -33.20
CA THR A 210 -13.54 -18.72 -34.62
C THR A 210 -14.40 -19.89 -35.11
N ALA A 211 -14.13 -21.12 -34.69
CA ALA A 211 -14.96 -22.27 -35.04
C ALA A 211 -16.35 -22.20 -34.40
N ILE A 212 -16.44 -21.70 -33.17
CA ILE A 212 -17.70 -21.54 -32.43
C ILE A 212 -18.56 -20.41 -33.03
N THR A 213 -17.96 -19.31 -33.50
CA THR A 213 -18.69 -18.22 -34.18
C THR A 213 -19.08 -18.53 -35.63
N VAL A 214 -18.56 -19.58 -36.25
CA VAL A 214 -18.96 -20.01 -37.61
C VAL A 214 -20.08 -21.05 -37.54
N ALA A 215 -20.22 -21.75 -36.40
CA ALA A 215 -21.28 -22.72 -36.15
C ALA A 215 -22.54 -22.12 -35.48
N ALA A 216 -22.47 -20.88 -35.01
CA ALA A 216 -23.59 -20.11 -34.44
C ALA A 216 -24.12 -19.12 -35.47
#